data_AF-C0QTI4-F1
#
_entry.id   AF-C0QTI4-F1
#
_cell.length_a   1.000
_cell.length_b   1.000
_cell.length_c   1.000
_cell.angle_alpha   90.00
_cell.angle_beta   90.00
_cell.angle_gamma   90.00
#
_symmetry.space_group_name_H-M   'P 1'
#
loop_
_entity.id
_entity.type
_entity.pdbx_description
1 polymer ?
#
loop_
_entity_poly.entity_id
_entity_poly.type
_entity_poly.pdbx_seq_one_letter_code
_entity_poly.pdbx_strand_id
1 'polypeptide(L)' 'MNIKKAVEETGKHFLNVAVALIIFAILQPIIKGEFNLKTGIIFVTAYIVILLIGNLLIAFGGKDDG' A
#
# COMPACT_ATOMS: atom_id res chain seq x y z
N MET A 1 -16.81 -5.89 18.57
CA MET A 1 -16.16 -5.84 17.24
C MET A 1 -15.17 -7.01 17.17
N ASN A 2 -15.23 -7.84 16.12
CA ASN A 2 -14.32 -8.98 15.98
C ASN A 2 -12.93 -8.47 15.57
N ILE A 3 -11.91 -8.73 16.38
CA ILE A 3 -10.53 -8.28 16.14
C ILE A 3 -10.03 -8.75 14.77
N LYS A 4 -10.41 -9.96 14.34
CA LYS A 4 -10.05 -10.50 13.03
C LYS A 4 -10.55 -9.62 11.88
N LYS A 5 -11.82 -9.21 11.96
CA LYS A 5 -12.44 -8.30 10.98
C LYS A 5 -11.78 -6.92 10.99
N ALA A 6 -11.39 -6.40 12.16
CA ALA A 6 -10.67 -5.14 12.24
C ALA A 6 -9.28 -5.22 11.59
N VAL A 7 -8.56 -6.34 11.75
CA VAL A 7 -7.25 -6.59 11.14
C VAL A 7 -7.38 -6.69 9.62
N GLU A 8 -8.41 -7.37 9.11
CA GLU A 8 -8.71 -7.47 7.69
C GLU A 8 -9.00 -6.10 7.06
N GLU A 9 -9.90 -5.30 7.67
CA GLU A 9 -10.22 -3.95 7.20
C GLU A 9 -8.99 -3.03 7.23
N THR A 10 -8.14 -3.15 8.26
CA THR A 10 -6.87 -2.44 8.32
C THR A 10 -5.97 -2.83 7.13
N GLY A 11 -5.87 -4.12 6.80
CA GLY A 11 -5.11 -4.57 5.64
C GLY A 11 -5.64 -4.01 4.32
N LYS A 12 -6.96 -3.93 4.14
CA LYS A 12 -7.59 -3.27 2.97
C LYS A 12 -7.21 -1.79 2.89
N HIS A 13 -7.17 -1.08 4.02
CA HIS A 13 -6.69 0.30 4.05
C HIS A 13 -5.22 0.42 3.64
N PHE A 14 -4.34 -0.49 4.06
CA PHE A 14 -2.95 -0.51 3.60
C PHE A 14 -2.85 -0.72 2.08
N LEU A 15 -3.67 -1.59 1.48
CA LEU A 15 -3.71 -1.74 0.03
C LEU A 15 -4.15 -0.45 -0.68
N ASN A 16 -5.15 0.26 -0.14
CA ASN A 16 -5.56 1.57 -0.68
C ASN A 16 -4.45 2.62 -0.58
N VAL A 17 -3.68 2.63 0.51
CA VAL A 17 -2.50 3.50 0.66
C VAL A 17 -1.43 3.15 -0.38
N ALA A 18 -1.21 1.86 -0.67
CA ALA A 18 -0.27 1.43 -1.69
C ALA A 18 -0.64 1.98 -3.08
N VAL A 19 -1.92 1.93 -3.45
CA VAL A 19 -2.44 2.52 -4.70
C VAL A 19 -2.24 4.03 -4.72
N ALA A 20 -2.58 4.73 -3.63
CA ALA A 20 -2.39 6.18 -3.52
C ALA A 20 -0.92 6.57 -3.65
N LEU A 21 0.00 5.76 -3.11
CA LEU A 21 1.44 5.97 -3.20
C LEU A 21 1.95 5.84 -4.64
N ILE A 22 1.42 4.91 -5.44
CA ILE A 22 1.73 4.83 -6.89
C ILE A 22 1.25 6.10 -7.60
N ILE A 23 0.00 6.52 -7.36
CA ILE A 23 -0.54 7.73 -7.98
C ILE A 23 0.33 8.94 -7.65
N PHE A 24 0.73 9.07 -6.38
CA PHE A 24 1.59 10.16 -5.94
C PHE A 24 3.00 10.09 -6.55
N ALA A 25 3.57 8.89 -6.70
CA ALA A 25 4.85 8.67 -7.34
C ALA A 25 4.85 9.09 -8.82
N ILE A 26 3.73 8.92 -9.52
CA ILE A 26 3.55 9.36 -10.91
C ILE A 26 3.31 10.87 -10.99
N LEU A 27 2.50 11.44 -10.10
CA LEU A 27 2.18 12.86 -10.12
C LEU A 27 3.36 13.74 -9.71
N GLN A 28 4.21 13.30 -8.78
CA GLN A 28 5.36 14.08 -8.30
C GLN A 28 6.29 14.60 -9.41
N PRO A 29 6.79 13.76 -10.34
CA PRO A 29 7.66 14.22 -11.41
C PRO A 29 6.91 15.13 -12.41
N ILE A 30 5.60 14.94 -12.59
CA ILE A 30 4.77 15.82 -13.45
C ILE A 30 4.68 17.22 -12.82
N ILE A 31 4.41 17.31 -11.52
CA ILE A 31 4.27 18.58 -10.80
C ILE A 31 5.61 19.32 -10.69
N LYS A 32 6.71 18.58 -10.46
CA LYS A 32 8.04 19.16 -10.27
C LYS A 32 8.81 19.40 -11.58
N GLY A 33 8.34 18.83 -12.70
CA GLY A 33 9.02 18.92 -13.99
C GLY A 33 10.33 18.13 -14.08
N GLU A 34 10.67 17.34 -13.06
CA GLU A 34 11.93 16.60 -12.99
C GLU A 34 11.70 15.16 -12.50
N PHE A 35 12.26 14.19 -13.22
CA PHE A 35 12.29 12.80 -12.77
C PHE A 35 13.58 12.52 -12.00
N ASN A 36 13.44 12.12 -10.74
CA ASN A 36 14.57 11.71 -9.91
C ASN A 36 14.53 10.20 -9.66
N LEU A 37 15.50 9.46 -10.20
CA LEU A 37 15.61 8.02 -10.08
C LEU A 37 15.67 7.54 -8.61
N LYS A 38 16.33 8.30 -7.72
CA LYS A 38 16.37 7.98 -6.28
C LYS A 38 14.98 8.02 -5.66
N THR A 39 14.20 9.04 -6.01
CA THR A 39 12.80 9.19 -5.57
C THR A 39 11.95 8.04 -6.10
N GLY A 40 12.13 7.63 -7.36
CA GLY A 40 11.45 6.48 -7.93
C GLY A 40 11.73 5.18 -7.18
N ILE A 41 13.00 4.90 -6.85
CA ILE A 41 13.39 3.71 -6.07
C ILE A 41 12.71 3.72 -4.70
N ILE A 42 12.72 4.87 -4.00
CA ILE A 42 12.07 5.00 -2.69
C ILE A 42 10.57 4.67 -2.78
N PHE A 43 9.86 5.19 -3.78
CA PHE A 43 8.44 4.90 -3.96
C PHE A 43 8.17 3.42 -4.27
N VAL A 44 8.99 2.79 -5.11
CA VAL A 44 8.87 1.36 -5.41
C VAL A 44 9.08 0.51 -4.16
N THR A 45 10.13 0.80 -3.38
CA THR A 45 10.39 0.08 -2.12
C THR A 45 9.26 0.28 -1.12
N ALA A 46 8.79 1.52 -0.94
CA ALA A 46 7.67 1.82 -0.05
C ALA A 46 6.38 1.11 -0.47
N TYR A 47 6.08 1.08 -1.78
CA TYR A 47 4.94 0.36 -2.33
C TYR A 47 4.99 -1.13 -1.97
N ILE A 48 6.13 -1.79 -2.22
CA ILE A 48 6.29 -3.23 -1.94
C ILE A 48 6.08 -3.52 -0.45
N VAL A 49 6.65 -2.70 0.44
CA VAL A 49 6.51 -2.87 1.89
C VAL A 49 5.05 -2.74 2.33
N ILE A 50 4.35 -1.70 1.88
CA ILE A 50 2.94 -1.46 2.25
C ILE A 50 2.04 -2.57 1.68
N LEU A 51 2.29 -3.00 0.44
CA LEU A 51 1.56 -4.10 -0.19
C LEU A 51 1.73 -5.40 0.61
N LEU A 52 2.96 -5.75 1.00
CA LEU A 52 3.23 -6.93 1.81
C LEU A 52 2.54 -6.86 3.18
N ILE A 53 2.62 -5.72 3.86
CA ILE A 53 1.95 -5.52 5.15
C ILE A 53 0.43 -5.65 4.99
N GLY A 54 -0.16 -5.00 3.97
CA GLY A 54 -1.59 -5.09 3.70
C GLY A 54 -2.05 -6.52 3.44
N ASN A 55 -1.32 -7.27 2.62
CA ASN A 55 -1.61 -8.67 2.35
C ASN A 55 -1.45 -9.56 3.59
N LEU A 56 -0.43 -9.34 4.42
CA LEU A 56 -0.26 -10.08 5.68
C LEU A 56 -1.41 -9.81 6.65
N LEU A 57 -1.84 -8.55 6.78
CA LEU A 57 -2.97 -8.18 7.63
C LEU A 57 -4.27 -8.82 7.12
N ILE A 58 -4.54 -8.81 5.82
CA ILE A 58 -5.70 -9.50 5.25
C ILE A 58 -5.61 -11.01 5.50
N ALA A 59 -4.44 -11.63 5.31
CA ALA A 59 -4.26 -13.06 5.54
C ALA A 59 -4.45 -13.47 7.02
N PHE A 60 -4.05 -12.63 7.98
CA PHE A 60 -4.25 -12.90 9.41
C PHE A 60 -5.66 -12.54 9.91
N GLY A 61 -6.31 -11.56 9.27
CA GLY A 61 -7.67 -11.13 9.59
C GLY A 61 -8.75 -11.99 8.94
N GLY A 62 -8.45 -12.55 7.76
CA GLY A 62 -9.34 -13.38 6.98
C GLY A 62 -9.56 -14.74 7.64
N LYS A 63 -10.80 -14.96 8.08
CA LYS A 63 -11.36 -16.31 8.14
C LYS A 63 -11.88 -16.59 6.74
N ASP A 64 -11.29 -17.60 6.09
CA ASP A 64 -11.91 -18.52 5.12
C ASP A 64 -13.34 -18.12 4.69
N ASP A 65 -13.45 -17.22 3.72
CA ASP A 65 -14.68 -17.02 2.94
C ASP A 65 -14.63 -18.01 1.77
N GLY A 66 -14.85 -19.29 2.09
CA GLY A 66 -15.17 -20.36 1.14
C GLY A 66 -16.67 -20.42 0.86
#